data_AF-A0A849M4E8-F1
#
_entry.id   AF-A0A849M4E8-F1
#
_cell.length_a   1.000
_cell.length_b   1.000
_cell.length_c   1.000
_cell.angle_alpha   90.00
_cell.angle_beta   90.00
_cell.angle_gamma   90.00
#
_symmetry.space_group_name_H-M   'P 1'
#
loop_
_entity.id
_entity.type
_entity.pdbx_description
1 polymer ?
#
loop_
_entity_poly.entity_id
_entity_poly.type
_entity_poly.pdbx_seq_one_letter_code
_entity_poly.pdbx_strand_id
1 'polypeptide(L)'
;MRWKLVITFLFVLNTFILWQCQSKNGQKEKLNAEALSITKKFGGTLKPQLKKALEAGGPINAIDVCSFEAPKIAMELSKETGWEIKRVSLKTRNAKLAKPDEWEKTILEQFKERQAKGESPEKMAFSEIVDGQFRFMKAQGVEAVCLTCHGETIAPEVKDTLKKYYPDDKATDYSLGQIRGAFSLSKKL
;
A
#
# COMPACT_ATOMS: atom_id res chain seq x y z
N MET A 1 -54.49 52.86 2.85
CA MET A 1 -53.56 52.61 1.72
C MET A 1 -52.32 51.93 2.30
N ARG A 2 -52.29 50.60 2.48
CA ARG A 2 -51.78 49.57 1.54
C ARG A 2 -50.52 50.02 0.78
N TRP A 3 -49.33 49.72 1.32
CA TRP A 3 -48.21 49.31 0.47
C TRP A 3 -47.44 48.15 1.10
N LYS A 4 -47.04 47.22 0.23
CA LYS A 4 -46.77 45.81 0.49
C LYS A 4 -45.32 45.60 0.95
N LEU A 5 -45.16 44.84 2.03
CA LEU A 5 -43.95 44.04 2.31
C LEU A 5 -43.93 42.87 1.32
N VAL A 6 -42.95 42.80 0.41
CA VAL A 6 -42.41 41.53 -0.14
C VAL A 6 -40.97 41.83 -0.61
N ILE A 7 -39.98 41.61 0.24
CA ILE A 7 -38.57 41.50 -0.17
C ILE A 7 -38.11 40.08 0.19
N THR A 8 -38.20 39.23 -0.83
CA THR A 8 -37.14 38.31 -1.26
C THR A 8 -36.48 37.43 -0.20
N PHE A 9 -37.20 36.41 0.27
CA PHE A 9 -36.62 35.22 0.91
C PHE A 9 -36.16 34.22 -0.17
N LEU A 10 -35.04 34.48 -0.84
CA LEU A 10 -34.55 33.61 -1.92
C LEU A 10 -33.02 33.58 -2.03
N PHE A 11 -32.30 33.70 -0.90
CA PHE A 11 -30.83 33.74 -0.87
C PHE A 11 -30.17 32.94 0.27
N VAL A 12 -30.84 31.93 0.84
CA VAL A 12 -30.27 31.12 1.95
C VAL A 12 -30.06 29.64 1.59
N LEU A 13 -30.62 29.14 0.47
CA LEU A 13 -30.51 27.71 0.15
C LEU A 13 -29.21 27.29 -0.59
N ASN A 14 -28.38 28.23 -1.05
CA ASN A 14 -27.23 27.92 -1.92
C ASN A 14 -25.87 27.80 -1.19
N THR A 15 -25.80 28.16 0.10
CA THR A 15 -24.55 28.10 0.89
C THR A 15 -24.34 26.77 1.61
N PHE A 16 -25.39 25.98 1.84
CA PHE A 16 -25.29 24.70 2.57
C PHE A 16 -24.65 23.56 1.75
N ILE A 17 -24.85 23.54 0.43
CA ILE A 17 -24.32 22.48 -0.45
C ILE A 17 -22.80 22.58 -0.62
N LEU A 18 -22.27 23.81 -0.66
CA LEU A 18 -20.83 24.06 -0.81
C LEU A 18 -20.01 23.62 0.43
N TRP A 19 -20.59 23.69 1.63
CA TRP A 19 -19.88 23.37 2.87
C TRP A 19 -19.66 21.85 3.05
N GLN A 20 -20.64 21.02 2.69
CA GLN A 20 -20.53 19.56 2.81
C GLN A 20 -19.46 18.96 1.88
N CYS A 21 -19.30 19.53 0.68
CA CYS A 21 -18.31 19.04 -0.28
C CYS A 21 -16.87 19.36 0.16
N GLN A 22 -16.64 20.54 0.74
CA GLN A 22 -15.32 20.93 1.28
C GLN A 22 -14.90 20.05 2.49
N SER A 23 -15.84 19.74 3.39
CA SER A 23 -15.57 18.90 4.57
C SER A 23 -15.15 17.47 4.18
N LYS A 24 -15.86 16.85 3.23
CA LYS A 24 -15.53 15.49 2.75
C LYS A 24 -14.18 15.43 2.05
N ASN A 25 -13.85 16.45 1.24
CA ASN A 25 -12.56 16.48 0.56
C ASN A 25 -11.39 16.66 1.55
N GLY A 26 -11.54 17.53 2.55
CA GLY A 26 -10.55 17.71 3.61
C GLY A 26 -10.34 16.45 4.46
N GLN A 27 -11.39 15.67 4.74
CA GLN A 27 -11.26 14.39 5.45
C GLN A 27 -10.49 13.36 4.61
N LYS A 28 -10.79 13.24 3.31
CA LYS A 28 -10.08 12.34 2.39
C LYS A 28 -8.60 12.68 2.28
N GLU A 29 -8.26 13.97 2.18
CA GLU A 29 -6.86 14.44 2.14
C GLU A 29 -6.10 14.08 3.42
N LYS A 30 -6.73 14.26 4.59
CA LYS A 30 -6.15 13.86 5.88
C LYS A 30 -5.89 12.35 5.96
N LEU A 31 -6.86 11.53 5.57
CA LEU A 31 -6.71 10.07 5.56
C LEU A 31 -5.64 9.59 4.58
N ASN A 32 -5.53 10.23 3.42
CA ASN A 32 -4.44 9.98 2.48
C ASN A 32 -3.07 10.30 3.09
N ALA A 33 -2.93 11.46 3.75
CA ALA A 33 -1.68 11.86 4.39
C ALA A 33 -1.28 10.89 5.51
N GLU A 34 -2.25 10.44 6.31
CA GLU A 34 -2.07 9.43 7.35
C GLU A 34 -1.57 8.10 6.76
N ALA A 35 -2.27 7.56 5.76
CA ALA A 35 -1.90 6.30 5.11
C ALA A 35 -0.52 6.35 4.42
N LEU A 36 -0.18 7.48 3.81
CA LEU A 36 1.15 7.72 3.24
C LEU A 36 2.24 7.74 4.32
N SER A 37 1.98 8.38 5.46
CA SER A 37 2.91 8.41 6.60
C SER A 37 3.17 7.01 7.13
N ILE A 38 2.12 6.21 7.33
CA ILE A 38 2.21 4.82 7.78
C ILE A 38 3.01 3.97 6.80
N THR A 39 2.74 4.12 5.49
CA THR A 39 3.48 3.40 4.45
C THR A 39 4.97 3.74 4.45
N LYS A 40 5.32 5.03 4.63
CA LYS A 40 6.71 5.48 4.76
C LYS A 40 7.36 4.90 6.00
N LYS A 41 6.67 4.90 7.15
CA LYS A 41 7.17 4.31 8.40
C LYS A 41 7.44 2.82 8.22
N PHE A 42 6.50 2.07 7.65
CA PHE A 42 6.68 0.64 7.35
C PHE A 42 7.95 0.41 6.51
N GLY A 43 8.05 1.04 5.34
CA GLY A 43 9.19 0.87 4.45
C GLY A 43 10.51 1.31 5.10
N GLY A 44 10.47 2.39 5.86
CA GLY A 44 11.60 2.94 6.62
C GLY A 44 12.06 2.05 7.78
N THR A 45 11.21 1.18 8.32
CA THR A 45 11.59 0.18 9.33
C THR A 45 12.09 -1.11 8.67
N LEU A 46 11.37 -1.63 7.68
CA LEU A 46 11.68 -2.92 7.07
C LEU A 46 13.01 -2.90 6.28
N LYS A 47 13.25 -1.86 5.50
CA LYS A 47 14.39 -1.81 4.59
C LYS A 47 15.75 -1.79 5.32
N PRO A 48 15.95 -0.99 6.39
CA PRO A 48 17.17 -1.07 7.19
C PRO A 48 17.38 -2.44 7.86
N GLN A 49 16.32 -3.06 8.38
CA GLN A 49 16.42 -4.41 8.96
C GLN A 49 16.84 -5.45 7.93
N LEU A 50 16.28 -5.40 6.72
CA LEU A 50 16.70 -6.25 5.60
C LEU A 50 18.18 -6.06 5.27
N LYS A 51 18.64 -4.81 5.13
CA LYS A 51 20.05 -4.51 4.84
C LYS A 51 20.97 -5.09 5.92
N LYS A 52 20.64 -4.86 7.20
CA LYS A 52 21.39 -5.40 8.33
C LYS A 52 21.43 -6.94 8.31
N ALA A 53 20.32 -7.60 8.00
CA ALA A 53 20.27 -9.06 7.92
C ALA A 53 21.13 -9.63 6.79
N LEU A 54 21.12 -8.95 5.63
CA LEU A 54 21.98 -9.28 4.50
C LEU A 54 23.47 -9.11 4.83
N GLU A 55 23.83 -8.01 5.48
CA GLU A 55 25.22 -7.73 5.90
C GLU A 55 25.71 -8.73 6.95
N ALA A 56 24.85 -9.12 7.90
CA ALA A 56 25.24 -9.99 9.01
C ALA A 56 25.33 -11.48 8.65
N GLY A 57 24.53 -11.96 7.70
CA GLY A 57 24.41 -13.41 7.43
C GLY A 57 23.99 -13.76 6.01
N GLY A 58 24.05 -12.81 5.08
CA GLY A 58 23.72 -13.03 3.69
C GLY A 58 22.22 -13.23 3.40
N PRO A 59 21.88 -13.60 2.16
CA PRO A 59 20.49 -13.73 1.70
C PRO A 59 19.64 -14.76 2.45
N ILE A 60 20.25 -15.86 2.92
CA ILE A 60 19.55 -16.92 3.67
C ILE A 60 19.01 -16.35 4.99
N ASN A 61 19.88 -15.69 5.78
CA ASN A 61 19.47 -15.02 7.01
C ASN A 61 18.43 -13.91 6.76
N ALA A 62 18.58 -13.17 5.65
CA ALA A 62 17.62 -12.14 5.28
C ALA A 62 16.22 -12.68 4.95
N ILE A 63 16.11 -13.90 4.40
CA ILE A 63 14.82 -14.55 4.15
C ILE A 63 14.09 -14.84 5.47
N ASP A 64 14.81 -15.37 6.45
CA ASP A 64 14.26 -15.67 7.77
C ASP A 64 13.74 -14.38 8.41
N VAL A 65 14.57 -13.34 8.49
CA VAL A 65 14.20 -12.03 9.02
C VAL A 65 13.00 -11.45 8.28
N CYS A 66 12.98 -11.48 6.95
CA CYS A 66 11.86 -10.94 6.17
C CYS A 66 10.54 -11.69 6.41
N SER A 67 10.59 -13.00 6.64
CA SER A 67 9.41 -13.83 6.86
C SER A 67 8.67 -13.48 8.15
N PHE A 68 9.41 -13.02 9.17
CA PHE A 68 8.88 -12.71 10.50
C PHE A 68 8.70 -11.20 10.72
N GLU A 69 9.67 -10.37 10.33
CA GLU A 69 9.66 -8.93 10.63
C GLU A 69 8.61 -8.17 9.81
N ALA A 70 8.39 -8.51 8.53
CA ALA A 70 7.39 -7.78 7.74
C ALA A 70 5.96 -7.95 8.29
N PRO A 71 5.48 -9.17 8.62
CA PRO A 71 4.19 -9.33 9.32
C PRO A 71 4.15 -8.65 10.69
N LYS A 72 5.26 -8.70 11.44
CA LYS A 72 5.35 -8.08 12.77
C LYS A 72 5.21 -6.54 12.71
N ILE A 73 5.95 -5.89 11.82
CA ILE A 73 5.84 -4.43 11.56
C ILE A 73 4.40 -4.07 11.19
N ALA A 74 3.77 -4.86 10.32
CA ALA A 74 2.38 -4.63 9.91
C ALA A 74 1.44 -4.65 11.12
N MET A 75 1.57 -5.65 11.99
CA MET A 75 0.78 -5.80 13.21
C MET A 75 1.03 -4.65 14.19
N GLU A 76 2.28 -4.28 14.44
CA GLU A 76 2.65 -3.21 15.37
C GLU A 76 2.09 -1.86 14.92
N LEU A 77 2.29 -1.52 13.64
CA LEU A 77 1.72 -0.30 13.06
C LEU A 77 0.20 -0.32 13.06
N SER A 78 -0.42 -1.49 12.87
CA SER A 78 -1.89 -1.61 12.91
C SER A 78 -2.41 -1.29 14.31
N LYS A 79 -1.76 -1.82 15.35
CA LYS A 79 -2.09 -1.54 16.75
C LYS A 79 -1.88 -0.08 17.13
N GLU A 80 -0.79 0.53 16.66
CA GLU A 80 -0.44 1.92 16.96
C GLU A 80 -1.40 2.92 16.32
N THR A 81 -1.83 2.65 15.08
CA THR A 81 -2.51 3.65 14.25
C THR A 81 -4.02 3.41 14.12
N GLY A 82 -4.48 2.20 14.46
CA GLY A 82 -5.86 1.77 14.24
C GLY A 82 -6.20 1.45 12.78
N TRP A 83 -5.23 1.46 11.87
CA TRP A 83 -5.40 0.99 10.50
C TRP A 83 -5.16 -0.52 10.42
N GLU A 84 -5.85 -1.21 9.52
CA GLU A 84 -5.36 -2.52 9.07
C GLU A 84 -4.30 -2.30 8.00
N ILE A 85 -3.17 -3.00 8.10
CA ILE A 85 -2.02 -2.80 7.20
C ILE A 85 -1.56 -4.15 6.66
N LYS A 86 -1.44 -4.24 5.33
CA LYS A 86 -0.99 -5.45 4.62
C LYS A 86 -0.01 -5.10 3.52
N ARG A 87 0.74 -6.11 3.07
CA ARG A 87 1.49 -6.07 1.81
C ARG A 87 0.92 -7.13 0.89
N VAL A 88 0.49 -6.75 -0.30
CA VAL A 88 -0.20 -7.63 -1.25
C VAL A 88 0.48 -7.61 -2.61
N SER A 89 0.34 -8.68 -3.38
CA SER A 89 0.95 -8.80 -4.71
C SER A 89 0.20 -9.79 -5.61
N LEU A 90 0.26 -9.55 -6.92
CA LEU A 90 -0.18 -10.52 -7.94
C LEU A 90 0.77 -11.74 -8.03
N LYS A 91 2.05 -11.57 -7.69
CA LYS A 91 3.05 -12.63 -7.56
C LYS A 91 3.39 -12.82 -6.08
N THR A 92 2.55 -13.56 -5.37
CA THR A 92 2.67 -13.75 -3.92
C THR A 92 3.86 -14.61 -3.53
N ARG A 93 4.55 -14.23 -2.45
CA ARG A 93 5.54 -15.11 -1.77
C ARG A 93 4.90 -15.84 -0.61
N ASN A 94 4.30 -15.07 0.29
CA ASN A 94 3.50 -15.60 1.39
C ASN A 94 2.01 -15.62 0.97
N ALA A 95 1.53 -16.77 0.50
CA ALA A 95 0.14 -16.91 0.04
C ALA A 95 -0.90 -16.72 1.16
N LYS A 96 -0.52 -16.87 2.43
CA LYS A 96 -1.42 -16.71 3.58
C LYS A 96 -1.67 -15.24 3.95
N LEU A 97 -0.65 -14.40 3.80
CA LEU A 97 -0.69 -13.00 4.27
C LEU A 97 -0.70 -11.95 3.15
N ALA A 98 -0.20 -12.30 1.97
CA ALA A 98 0.00 -11.35 0.87
C ALA A 98 -0.91 -11.56 -0.34
N LYS A 99 -1.90 -12.45 -0.22
CA LYS A 99 -2.92 -12.64 -1.26
C LYS A 99 -3.86 -11.43 -1.27
N PRO A 100 -4.01 -10.74 -2.42
CA PRO A 100 -4.95 -9.63 -2.52
C PRO A 100 -6.39 -10.13 -2.48
N ASP A 101 -7.29 -9.32 -1.91
CA ASP A 101 -8.72 -9.41 -2.21
C ASP A 101 -9.06 -8.86 -3.61
N GLU A 102 -10.32 -8.93 -4.03
CA GLU A 102 -10.72 -8.50 -5.38
C GLU A 102 -10.52 -6.99 -5.64
N TRP A 103 -10.67 -6.16 -4.59
CA TRP A 103 -10.41 -4.73 -4.70
C TRP A 103 -8.91 -4.48 -4.88
N GLU A 104 -8.08 -5.09 -4.02
CA GLU A 104 -6.64 -4.95 -4.06
C GLU A 104 -6.07 -5.47 -5.39
N LYS A 105 -6.61 -6.57 -5.90
CA LYS A 105 -6.24 -7.14 -7.20
C LYS A 105 -6.55 -6.16 -8.34
N THR A 106 -7.73 -5.55 -8.32
CA THR A 106 -8.13 -4.56 -9.33
C THR A 106 -7.16 -3.37 -9.35
N ILE A 107 -6.81 -2.84 -8.18
CA ILE A 107 -5.86 -1.72 -8.08
C ILE A 107 -4.43 -2.13 -8.47
N LEU A 108 -4.00 -3.34 -8.15
CA LEU A 108 -2.70 -3.87 -8.59
C LEU A 108 -2.60 -3.98 -10.12
N GLU A 109 -3.65 -4.43 -10.80
CA GLU A 109 -3.69 -4.47 -12.27
C GLU A 109 -3.69 -3.04 -12.87
N GLN A 110 -4.44 -2.10 -12.27
CA GLN A 110 -4.36 -0.69 -12.68
C GLN A 110 -2.94 -0.11 -12.53
N PHE A 111 -2.25 -0.42 -11.43
CA PHE A 111 -0.86 0.01 -11.25
C PHE A 111 0.07 -0.61 -12.31
N LYS A 112 -0.12 -1.88 -12.65
CA LYS A 112 0.63 -2.54 -13.74
C LYS A 112 0.40 -1.87 -15.08
N GLU A 113 -0.84 -1.52 -15.42
CA GLU A 113 -1.16 -0.78 -16.66
C GLU A 113 -0.55 0.63 -16.67
N ARG A 114 -0.59 1.34 -15.54
CA ARG A 114 0.05 2.66 -15.40
C ARG A 114 1.57 2.57 -15.56
N GLN A 115 2.20 1.52 -15.01
CA GLN A 115 3.63 1.27 -15.21
C GLN A 115 3.96 0.99 -16.68
N ALA A 116 3.12 0.21 -17.39
CA ALA A 116 3.29 -0.02 -18.82
C ALA A 116 3.21 1.27 -19.66
N LYS A 117 2.53 2.31 -19.14
CA LYS A 117 2.46 3.66 -19.72
C LYS A 117 3.60 4.58 -19.28
N GLY A 118 4.58 4.07 -18.54
CA GLY A 118 5.79 4.81 -18.13
C GLY A 118 5.68 5.57 -16.82
N GLU A 119 4.58 5.43 -16.06
CA GLU A 119 4.50 6.04 -14.74
C GLU A 119 5.37 5.27 -13.72
N SER A 120 6.11 6.00 -12.89
CA SER A 120 6.92 5.39 -11.83
C SER A 120 6.06 4.87 -10.67
N PRO A 121 6.39 3.70 -10.08
CA PRO A 121 5.75 3.21 -8.85
C PRO A 121 5.77 4.21 -7.70
N GLU A 122 6.78 5.07 -7.58
CA GLU A 122 6.85 6.06 -6.50
C GLU A 122 5.63 6.99 -6.50
N LYS A 123 5.12 7.34 -7.68
CA LYS A 123 3.98 8.26 -7.86
C LYS A 123 2.61 7.58 -7.73
N MET A 124 2.57 6.24 -7.76
CA MET A 124 1.31 5.50 -7.75
C MET A 124 0.79 5.29 -6.33
N ALA A 125 -0.30 5.99 -6.04
CA ALA A 125 -1.20 5.70 -4.93
C ALA A 125 -2.65 5.70 -5.44
N PHE A 126 -3.54 5.05 -4.70
CA PHE A 126 -4.98 5.06 -4.96
C PHE A 126 -5.73 5.01 -3.64
N SER A 127 -6.86 5.72 -3.54
CA SER A 127 -7.74 5.65 -2.38
C SER A 127 -9.19 5.93 -2.68
N GLU A 128 -10.04 5.20 -1.99
CA GLU A 128 -11.49 5.32 -2.08
C GLU A 128 -12.18 4.85 -0.80
N ILE A 129 -13.48 5.11 -0.71
CA ILE A 129 -14.32 4.63 0.37
C ILE A 129 -15.14 3.47 -0.17
N VAL A 130 -15.02 2.30 0.46
CA VAL A 130 -15.74 1.07 0.11
C VAL A 130 -16.36 0.52 1.38
N ASP A 131 -17.67 0.31 1.39
CA ASP A 131 -18.41 -0.31 2.50
C ASP A 131 -18.11 0.31 3.88
N GLY A 132 -18.09 1.65 3.94
CA GLY A 132 -17.82 2.39 5.18
C GLY A 132 -16.35 2.36 5.63
N GLN A 133 -15.44 1.90 4.77
CA GLN A 133 -14.00 1.88 5.04
C GLN A 133 -13.27 2.77 4.05
N PHE A 134 -12.37 3.61 4.56
CA PHE A 134 -11.38 4.24 3.72
C PHE A 134 -10.28 3.23 3.40
N ARG A 135 -10.08 2.96 2.11
CA ARG A 135 -9.04 2.05 1.63
C ARG A 135 -7.99 2.84 0.84
N PHE A 136 -6.74 2.48 1.04
CA PHE A 136 -5.59 3.13 0.42
C PHE A 136 -4.58 2.08 -0.04
N MET A 137 -4.04 2.26 -1.25
CA MET A 137 -2.92 1.46 -1.74
C MET A 137 -1.79 2.32 -2.26
N LYS A 138 -0.57 1.92 -1.94
CA LYS A 138 0.67 2.50 -2.47
C LYS A 138 1.48 1.43 -3.17
N ALA A 139 1.77 1.62 -4.45
CA ALA A 139 2.63 0.70 -5.20
C ALA A 139 4.02 0.62 -4.56
N GLN A 140 4.55 -0.59 -4.50
CA GLN A 140 5.90 -0.91 -4.03
C GLN A 140 6.74 -1.32 -5.24
N GLY A 141 7.65 -0.43 -5.66
CA GLY A 141 8.65 -0.71 -6.69
C GLY A 141 9.78 -1.60 -6.15
N VAL A 142 10.41 -2.36 -7.06
CA VAL A 142 11.61 -3.15 -6.79
C VAL A 142 12.83 -2.23 -6.78
N GLU A 143 13.62 -2.32 -5.72
CA GLU A 143 14.93 -1.67 -5.64
C GLU A 143 16.06 -2.70 -5.77
N ALA A 144 17.31 -2.24 -5.91
CA ALA A 144 18.47 -3.12 -6.09
C ALA A 144 18.59 -4.21 -5.00
N VAL A 145 18.37 -3.85 -3.72
CA VAL A 145 18.42 -4.81 -2.60
C VAL A 145 17.33 -5.90 -2.69
N CYS A 146 16.22 -5.63 -3.37
CA CYS A 146 15.14 -6.59 -3.54
C CYS A 146 15.53 -7.70 -4.52
N LEU A 147 16.38 -7.39 -5.50
CA LEU A 147 16.75 -8.32 -6.58
C LEU A 147 17.55 -9.53 -6.06
N THR A 148 18.18 -9.43 -4.91
CA THR A 148 18.87 -10.54 -4.23
C THR A 148 17.99 -11.80 -4.11
N CYS A 149 16.68 -11.62 -3.85
CA CYS A 149 15.73 -12.74 -3.66
C CYS A 149 14.51 -12.67 -4.57
N HIS A 150 14.35 -11.60 -5.34
CA HIS A 150 13.22 -11.38 -6.24
C HIS A 150 13.63 -11.27 -7.71
N GLY A 151 14.93 -11.21 -8.02
CA GLY A 151 15.43 -11.04 -9.38
C GLY A 151 15.19 -12.23 -10.30
N GLU A 152 15.53 -12.05 -11.58
CA GLU A 152 15.60 -13.12 -12.58
C GLU A 152 16.73 -14.11 -12.27
N THR A 153 17.86 -13.60 -11.77
CA THR A 153 19.00 -14.42 -11.34
C THR A 153 19.07 -14.42 -9.81
N ILE A 154 18.85 -15.59 -9.22
CA ILE A 154 18.92 -15.82 -7.77
C ILE A 154 19.84 -17.03 -7.56
N ALA A 155 20.75 -16.94 -6.58
CA ALA A 155 21.68 -18.01 -6.27
C ALA A 155 20.95 -19.31 -5.85
N PRO A 156 21.46 -20.50 -6.21
CA PRO A 156 20.79 -21.78 -5.93
C PRO A 156 20.38 -21.96 -4.46
N GLU A 157 21.27 -21.65 -3.51
CA GLU A 157 21.03 -21.76 -2.08
C GLU A 157 19.92 -20.84 -1.57
N VAL A 158 19.72 -19.70 -2.22
CA VAL A 158 18.63 -18.77 -1.93
C VAL A 158 17.31 -19.32 -2.46
N LYS A 159 17.30 -19.93 -3.66
CA LYS A 159 16.12 -20.61 -4.21
C LYS A 159 15.69 -21.78 -3.33
N ASP A 160 16.63 -22.59 -2.86
CA ASP A 160 16.34 -23.72 -1.98
C ASP A 160 15.77 -23.26 -0.63
N THR A 161 16.34 -22.20 -0.05
CA THR A 161 15.82 -21.59 1.18
C THR A 161 14.41 -21.02 0.95
N LEU A 162 14.18 -20.30 -0.15
CA LEU A 162 12.86 -19.79 -0.50
C LEU A 162 11.84 -20.91 -0.63
N LYS A 163 12.18 -22.02 -1.29
CA LYS A 163 11.27 -23.18 -1.44
C LYS A 163 10.92 -23.84 -0.11
N LYS A 164 11.86 -23.86 0.85
CA LYS A 164 11.60 -24.37 2.21
C LYS A 164 10.58 -23.51 2.97
N TYR A 165 10.74 -22.19 2.92
CA TYR A 165 9.84 -21.26 3.62
C TYR A 165 8.52 -21.01 2.88
N TYR A 166 8.56 -21.06 1.55
CA TYR A 166 7.49 -20.69 0.64
C TYR A 166 7.41 -21.69 -0.52
N PRO A 167 6.81 -22.88 -0.30
CA PRO A 167 6.70 -23.89 -1.36
C PRO A 167 5.94 -23.42 -2.61
N ASP A 168 5.02 -22.47 -2.45
CA ASP A 168 4.19 -21.89 -3.51
C ASP A 168 4.68 -20.49 -3.95
N ASP A 169 5.96 -20.17 -3.72
CA ASP A 169 6.52 -18.86 -4.06
C ASP A 169 6.41 -18.55 -5.56
N LYS A 170 5.86 -17.37 -5.87
CA LYS A 170 5.78 -16.83 -7.24
C LYS A 170 6.60 -15.56 -7.44
N ALA A 171 7.27 -15.08 -6.40
CA ALA A 171 7.81 -13.73 -6.35
C ALA A 171 9.25 -13.58 -6.87
N THR A 172 9.64 -14.33 -7.90
CA THR A 172 10.92 -14.21 -8.59
C THR A 172 10.77 -13.44 -9.90
N ASP A 173 11.82 -13.33 -10.70
CA ASP A 173 11.77 -12.77 -12.06
C ASP A 173 11.25 -11.33 -12.08
N TYR A 174 11.81 -10.53 -11.16
CA TYR A 174 11.62 -9.09 -11.14
C TYR A 174 12.84 -8.34 -11.68
N SER A 175 12.59 -7.20 -12.31
CA SER A 175 13.64 -6.25 -12.71
C SER A 175 13.56 -4.96 -11.86
N LEU A 176 14.64 -4.17 -11.86
CA LEU A 176 14.68 -2.90 -11.13
C LEU A 176 13.53 -1.96 -11.54
N GLY A 177 12.86 -1.37 -10.57
CA GLY A 177 11.73 -0.46 -10.79
C GLY A 177 10.40 -1.15 -11.11
N GLN A 178 10.37 -2.47 -11.36
CA GLN A 178 9.11 -3.19 -11.57
C GLN A 178 8.24 -3.16 -10.30
N ILE A 179 6.92 -3.16 -10.45
CA ILE A 179 6.01 -3.23 -9.31
C ILE A 179 6.07 -4.63 -8.68
N ARG A 180 6.60 -4.71 -7.46
CA ARG A 180 6.62 -5.92 -6.65
C ARG A 180 5.22 -6.26 -6.11
N GLY A 181 4.43 -5.24 -5.81
CA GLY A 181 3.14 -5.33 -5.15
C GLY A 181 2.74 -3.96 -4.61
N ALA A 182 1.99 -3.94 -3.51
CA ALA A 182 1.58 -2.70 -2.86
C ALA A 182 1.47 -2.86 -1.34
N PHE A 183 1.60 -1.75 -0.63
CA PHE A 183 1.03 -1.61 0.70
C PHE A 183 -0.47 -1.36 0.57
N SER A 184 -1.28 -2.11 1.32
CA SER A 184 -2.74 -1.96 1.39
C SER A 184 -3.13 -1.60 2.81
N LEU A 185 -3.85 -0.50 2.96
CA LEU A 185 -4.26 0.05 4.24
C LEU A 185 -5.78 0.27 4.23
N SER A 186 -6.46 -0.08 5.31
CA SER A 186 -7.87 0.24 5.52
C SER A 186 -8.16 0.79 6.91
N LYS A 187 -9.13 1.71 6.98
CA LYS A 187 -9.62 2.30 8.23
C LYS A 187 -11.13 2.44 8.16
N LYS A 188 -11.83 1.94 9.18
CA LYS A 188 -13.27 2.16 9.34
C LYS A 188 -13.54 3.65 9.58
N LEU A 189 -14.56 4.18 8.92
CA LEU A 189 -14.99 5.57 9.03
C LEU A 189 -16.06 5.79 10.10
#